data_AF-A0A965XQD2-F1
#
_entry.id   AF-A0A965XQD2-F1
#
_cell.length_a   1.000
_cell.length_b   1.000
_cell.length_c   1.000
_cell.angle_alpha   90.00
_cell.angle_beta   90.00
_cell.angle_gamma   90.00
#
_symmetry.space_group_name_H-M   'P 1'
#
loop_
_entity.id
_entity.type
_entity.pdbx_description
1 polymer ?
#
loop_
_entity_poly.entity_id
_entity_poly.type
_entity_poly.pdbx_seq_one_letter_code
_entity_poly.pdbx_strand_id
1 'polypeptide(L)' 'AEEKDGLWIHRKGATQAEAGMAGVIPGNMRDGSFIVRGKGHPAALWSSAHGAGRALGRQQARLRALARRLR' A
#
# COMPACT_ATOMS: atom_id res chain seq x y z
N ALA A 1 12.02 -2.41 11.21
CA ALA A 1 11.36 -1.60 12.24
C ALA A 1 12.29 -0.44 12.55
N GLU A 2 11.75 0.73 12.85
CA GLU A 2 12.56 1.90 13.21
C GLU A 2 12.10 2.43 14.56
N GLU A 3 13.02 2.97 15.34
CA GLU A 3 12.71 3.67 16.57
C GLU A 3 12.37 5.14 16.25
N LYS A 4 11.25 5.63 16.76
CA LYS A 4 10.85 7.03 16.67
C LYS A 4 10.07 7.43 17.91
N ASP A 5 10.49 8.52 18.55
CA ASP A 5 9.88 9.04 19.78
C ASP A 5 9.69 7.97 20.88
N GLY A 6 10.68 7.08 21.03
CA GLY A 6 10.65 5.98 22.00
C GLY A 6 9.73 4.81 21.63
N LEU A 7 9.19 4.78 20.41
CA LEU A 7 8.34 3.71 19.89
C LEU A 7 9.06 2.93 18.78
N TRP A 8 8.90 1.61 18.78
CA TRP A 8 9.33 0.75 17.67
C TRP A 8 8.20 0.63 16.64
N ILE A 9 8.41 1.23 15.47
CA ILE A 9 7.43 1.22 14.38
C ILE A 9 7.72 0.04 13.45
N HIS A 10 6.76 -0.89 13.38
CA HIS A 10 6.73 -1.99 12.42
C HIS A 10 5.71 -1.70 11.32
N ARG A 11 6.10 -1.84 10.05
CA ARG A 11 5.24 -1.60 8.90
C ARG A 11 5.00 -2.88 8.12
N LYS A 12 3.74 -3.25 7.91
CA LYS A 12 3.32 -4.37 7.06
C LYS A 12 2.24 -3.87 6.11
N GLY A 13 2.51 -3.90 4.81
CA GLY A 13 1.61 -3.29 3.82
C GLY A 13 1.56 -1.76 3.87
N ALA A 14 2.53 -1.12 4.53
CA ALA A 14 2.68 0.31 4.65
C ALA A 14 4.13 0.73 4.34
N THR A 15 4.32 1.98 3.95
CA THR A 15 5.62 2.60 3.63
C THR A 15 5.85 3.80 4.55
N GLN A 16 7.11 4.18 4.74
CA GLN A 16 7.45 5.41 5.43
C GLN A 16 7.04 6.62 4.58
N ALA A 17 6.54 7.66 5.23
CA ALA A 17 5.93 8.83 4.60
C ALA A 17 6.17 10.09 5.44
N GLU A 18 7.43 10.29 5.85
CA GLU A 18 7.91 11.53 6.46
C GLU A 18 7.58 12.75 5.59
N ALA A 19 7.51 13.93 6.20
CA ALA A 19 7.15 15.15 5.49
C ALA A 19 8.12 15.41 4.32
N GLY A 20 7.58 15.51 3.10
CA GLY A 20 8.35 15.77 1.88
C GLY A 20 9.06 14.56 1.27
N MET A 21 9.12 13.42 1.98
CA MET A 21 9.78 12.19 1.52
C MET A 21 9.15 11.68 0.22
N ALA A 22 9.96 11.47 -0.81
CA ALA A 22 9.50 10.87 -2.06
C ALA A 22 9.12 9.40 -1.84
N GLY A 23 8.05 8.95 -2.49
CA GLY A 23 7.60 7.57 -2.42
C GLY A 23 6.80 7.16 -3.64
N VAL A 24 6.48 5.87 -3.70
CA VAL A 24 5.63 5.28 -4.73
C VAL A 24 4.53 4.44 -4.08
N ILE A 25 3.32 4.55 -4.61
CA ILE A 25 2.18 3.71 -4.24
C ILE A 25 1.70 2.99 -5.51
N PRO A 26 2.13 1.73 -5.73
CA PRO A 26 1.61 0.91 -6.81
C PRO A 26 0.10 0.65 -6.66
N GLY A 27 -0.64 0.94 -7.72
CA GLY A 27 -2.02 0.52 -7.89
C GLY A 27 -2.14 -0.92 -8.36
N ASN A 28 -3.24 -1.26 -9.01
CA ASN A 28 -3.38 -2.55 -9.70
C ASN A 28 -2.92 -2.43 -11.17
N MET A 29 -2.95 -3.54 -11.92
CA MET A 29 -2.49 -3.59 -13.30
C MET A 29 -3.20 -2.61 -14.26
N ARG A 30 -4.42 -2.17 -13.93
CA ARG A 30 -5.19 -1.21 -14.74
C ARG A 30 -4.92 0.23 -14.32
N ASP A 31 -4.85 0.48 -13.02
CA ASP A 31 -4.90 1.84 -12.47
C ASP A 31 -3.50 2.51 -12.38
N GLY A 32 -2.42 1.76 -12.66
CA GLY A 32 -1.06 2.31 -12.69
C GLY A 32 -0.45 2.53 -11.30
N SER A 33 0.47 3.48 -11.18
CA SER A 33 1.22 3.77 -9.94
C SER A 33 1.23 5.26 -9.66
N PHE A 34 1.26 5.63 -8.38
CA PHE A 34 1.35 7.03 -7.94
C PHE A 34 2.75 7.34 -7.42
N ILE A 35 3.32 8.46 -7.87
CA ILE A 35 4.50 9.07 -7.24
C ILE A 35 3.98 10.08 -6.22
N VAL A 36 4.42 9.96 -4.98
CA VAL A 36 3.87 10.71 -3.85
C VAL A 36 4.96 11.41 -3.06
N ARG A 37 4.56 12.41 -2.28
CA ARG A 37 5.36 12.98 -1.20
C ARG A 37 4.65 12.76 0.13
N GLY A 38 5.40 12.32 1.13
CA GLY A 38 4.88 12.08 2.48
C GLY A 38 4.40 13.37 3.13
N LYS A 39 3.32 13.27 3.90
CA LYS A 39 2.76 14.39 4.68
C LYS A 39 3.35 14.47 6.09
N GLY A 40 4.08 13.44 6.54
CA GLY A 40 4.63 13.35 7.89
C GLY A 40 3.56 13.32 8.98
N HIS A 41 2.42 12.67 8.73
CA HIS A 41 1.27 12.70 9.63
C HIS A 41 1.54 11.87 10.91
N PRO A 42 1.62 12.49 12.10
CA PRO A 42 2.02 11.79 13.33
C PRO A 42 1.02 10.70 13.73
N ALA A 43 -0.29 10.95 13.59
CA ALA A 43 -1.32 9.94 13.91
C ALA A 43 -1.29 8.71 12.98
N ALA A 44 -0.64 8.82 11.81
CA ALA A 44 -0.41 7.70 10.91
C ALA A 44 0.99 7.07 11.11
N LEU A 45 1.66 7.41 12.22
CA LEU A 45 3.05 7.01 12.51
C LEU A 45 3.99 7.31 11.34
N TRP A 46 3.82 8.49 10.74
CA TRP A 46 4.58 8.94 9.56
C TRP A 46 4.62 7.88 8.44
N SER A 47 3.49 7.20 8.24
CA SER A 47 3.38 6.09 7.29
C SER A 47 2.28 6.36 6.25
N SER A 48 2.38 5.66 5.12
CA SER A 48 1.40 5.66 4.04
C SER A 48 1.13 4.22 3.55
N ALA A 49 0.12 4.05 2.70
CA ALA A 49 -0.18 2.77 2.07
C ALA A 49 0.98 2.33 1.16
N HIS A 50 1.30 1.04 1.16
CA HIS A 50 2.29 0.48 0.24
C HIS A 50 1.72 0.26 -1.17
N GLY A 51 0.43 -0.01 -1.31
CA GLY A 51 -0.20 -0.24 -2.61
C GLY A 51 -1.70 -0.47 -2.51
N ALA A 52 -2.34 -0.84 -3.62
CA ALA A 52 -3.80 -1.01 -3.71
C ALA A 52 -4.40 -2.11 -2.80
N GLY A 53 -3.57 -3.01 -2.27
CA GLY A 53 -4.04 -4.17 -1.52
C GLY A 53 -4.80 -5.16 -2.40
N ARG A 54 -5.46 -6.13 -1.77
CA ARG A 54 -6.19 -7.19 -2.47
C ARG A 54 -7.58 -7.36 -1.85
N ALA A 55 -8.62 -7.17 -2.65
CA ALA A 55 -10.00 -7.41 -2.23
C ALA A 55 -10.36 -8.91 -2.21
N LEU A 56 -9.69 -9.73 -3.03
CA LEU A 56 -9.97 -11.17 -3.14
C LEU A 56 -8.72 -12.01 -2.87
N GLY A 57 -8.94 -13.22 -2.34
CA GLY A 57 -7.95 -14.30 -2.30
C GLY A 57 -7.45 -14.68 -3.70
N ARG A 58 -6.25 -15.29 -3.82
CA ARG A 58 -5.62 -15.50 -5.14
C ARG A 58 -6.44 -16.50 -5.96
N GLN A 59 -6.86 -17.56 -5.28
CA GLN A 59 -7.74 -18.59 -5.84
C GLN A 59 -9.11 -18.02 -6.25
N GLN A 60 -9.73 -17.24 -5.37
CA GLN A 60 -11.03 -16.61 -5.65
C GLN A 60 -10.97 -15.67 -6.86
N ALA A 61 -9.91 -14.85 -6.96
CA ALA A 61 -9.70 -13.98 -8.11
C ALA A 61 -9.55 -14.80 -9.41
N ARG A 62 -8.80 -15.90 -9.38
CA ARG A 62 -8.61 -16.81 -10.53
C ARG A 62 -9.93 -17.44 -10.98
N LEU A 63 -10.69 -17.99 -10.03
CA LEU A 63 -12.00 -18.61 -10.32
C LEU A 63 -12.98 -17.59 -10.91
N ARG A 64 -13.05 -16.38 -10.34
CA ARG A 64 -13.92 -15.32 -10.83
C ARG A 64 -13.51 -14.82 -12.22
N ALA A 65 -12.21 -14.70 -12.48
CA ALA A 65 -11.69 -14.32 -13.79
C ALA A 65 -12.01 -15.37 -14.87
N LEU A 66 -11.84 -16.66 -14.55
CA LEU A 66 -12.22 -17.75 -15.44
C LEU A 66 -13.73 -17.74 -15.73
N ALA A 67 -14.56 -17.65 -14.69
CA ALA A 67 -16.02 -17.61 -14.83
C ALA A 67 -16.51 -16.43 -15.67
N ARG A 68 -15.80 -15.29 -15.67
CA ARG A 68 -16.10 -14.14 -16.54
C ARG A 68 -15.70 -14.36 -18.00
N ARG A 69 -14.69 -15.19 -18.26
CA ARG A 69 -14.14 -15.42 -19.61
C ARG A 69 -14.92 -16.47 -20.41
N LEU A 70 -15.68 -17.32 -19.72
CA LEU A 70 -16.55 -18.36 -20.31
C LEU A 70 -17.98 -17.86 -20.57
N ARG A 71 -18.26 -16.59 -20.29
CA ARG A 71 -19.50 -15.90 -20.65
C ARG A 71 -19.25 -15.06 -21.90
#